data_AF-A0A7Y9RX42-F1
#
_entry.id   AF-A0A7Y9RX42-F1
#
_cell.length_a   1.000
_cell.length_b   1.000
_cell.length_c   1.000
_cell.angle_alpha   90.00
_cell.angle_beta   90.00
_cell.angle_gamma   90.00
#
_symmetry.space_group_name_H-M   'P 1'
#
loop_
_entity.id
_entity.type
_entity.pdbx_description
1 polymer ?
#
loop_
_entity_poly.entity_id
_entity_poly.type
_entity_poly.pdbx_seq_one_letter_code
_entity_poly.pdbx_strand_id
1 'polypeptide(L)'
;MKLLLTSGGVTVPSIREALVDMLGKPVEEATALCIPTAMYAHPWVGMGTMAWDFVAGRSENPMVDLGWASVGLLELTALPSIDRELWEPRVREADALLVAGGDVLFLCHWMRESGLVDLLAELDDTVWVGLSAGSMVMTPEVGEDFVQ
;
A
#
# COMPACT_ATOMS: atom_id res chain seq x y z
N MET A 1 -6.62 7.27 10.18
CA MET A 1 -6.05 7.01 8.84
C MET A 1 -6.90 7.68 7.77
N LYS A 2 -6.24 8.25 6.74
CA LYS A 2 -6.89 8.88 5.57
C LYS A 2 -6.85 7.90 4.40
N LEU A 3 -7.95 7.75 3.65
CA LEU A 3 -8.07 6.74 2.60
C LEU A 3 -8.14 7.38 1.21
N LEU A 4 -7.14 7.10 0.38
CA LEU A 4 -7.14 7.38 -1.06
C LEU A 4 -7.26 6.07 -1.83
N LEU A 5 -8.50 5.67 -2.12
CA LEU A 5 -8.82 4.38 -2.72
C LEU A 5 -8.97 4.54 -4.25
N THR A 6 -8.10 3.88 -5.01
CA THR A 6 -8.03 4.01 -6.47
C THR A 6 -8.12 2.64 -7.17
N SER A 7 -8.55 2.64 -8.43
CA SER A 7 -8.51 1.46 -9.30
C SER A 7 -7.20 1.34 -10.09
N GLY A 8 -6.47 2.44 -10.28
CA GLY A 8 -5.31 2.51 -11.18
C GLY A 8 -4.13 3.35 -10.69
N GLY A 9 -4.11 3.78 -9.43
CA GLY A 9 -3.08 4.66 -8.87
C GLY A 9 -3.37 6.14 -9.10
N VAL A 10 -2.33 6.97 -8.99
CA VAL A 10 -2.40 8.43 -9.12
C VAL A 10 -2.20 8.84 -10.57
N THR A 11 -3.18 8.54 -11.41
CA THR A 11 -3.08 8.66 -12.88
C THR A 11 -3.48 10.02 -13.43
N VAL A 12 -4.22 10.82 -12.65
CA VAL A 12 -4.72 12.13 -13.10
C VAL A 12 -4.40 13.22 -12.07
N PRO A 13 -4.24 14.50 -12.50
CA PRO A 13 -3.86 15.59 -11.61
C PRO A 13 -4.75 15.74 -10.37
N SER A 14 -6.06 15.56 -10.50
CA SER A 14 -7.00 15.68 -9.38
C SER A 14 -6.79 14.63 -8.28
N ILE A 15 -6.33 13.42 -8.62
CA ILE A 15 -5.97 12.41 -7.61
C ILE A 15 -4.69 12.84 -6.88
N ARG A 16 -3.73 13.43 -7.61
CA ARG A 16 -2.49 13.95 -7.00
C ARG A 16 -2.77 15.13 -6.08
N GLU A 17 -3.65 16.04 -6.47
CA GLU A 17 -4.10 17.15 -5.62
C GLU A 17 -4.75 16.63 -4.35
N ALA A 18 -5.68 15.68 -4.45
CA ALA A 18 -6.30 15.05 -3.28
C ALA A 18 -5.26 14.36 -2.37
N LEU A 19 -4.25 13.70 -2.94
CA LEU A 19 -3.15 13.10 -2.18
C LEU A 19 -2.36 14.18 -1.41
N VAL A 20 -1.99 15.28 -2.06
CA VAL A 20 -1.26 16.39 -1.43
C VAL A 20 -2.09 17.02 -0.30
N ASP A 21 -3.39 17.22 -0.52
CA ASP A 21 -4.29 17.76 0.50
C ASP A 21 -4.39 16.83 1.72
N MET A 22 -4.46 15.51 1.50
CA MET A 22 -4.48 14.52 2.59
C MET A 22 -3.15 14.46 3.34
N LEU A 23 -2.02 14.58 2.64
CA LEU A 23 -0.68 14.62 3.24
C LEU A 23 -0.41 15.93 4.00
N GLY A 24 -1.05 17.04 3.59
CA GLY A 24 -0.79 18.37 4.12
C GLY A 24 0.58 18.95 3.73
N LYS A 25 1.28 18.29 2.81
CA LYS A 25 2.61 18.65 2.30
C LYS A 25 2.80 18.10 0.87
N PRO A 26 3.74 18.63 0.07
CA PRO A 26 4.10 18.06 -1.22
C PRO A 26 4.54 16.58 -1.08
N VAL A 27 4.26 15.76 -2.10
CA VAL A 27 4.68 14.34 -2.11
C VAL A 27 6.20 14.23 -1.95
N GLU A 28 6.93 15.16 -2.56
CA GLU A 28 8.39 15.26 -2.53
C GLU A 28 8.98 15.54 -1.15
N GLU A 29 8.14 15.92 -0.17
CA GLU A 29 8.50 16.11 1.23
C GLU A 29 7.94 15.01 2.15
N ALA A 30 7.16 14.08 1.60
CA ALA A 30 6.52 12.99 2.32
C ALA A 30 7.28 11.66 2.16
N THR A 31 7.24 10.86 3.21
CA THR A 31 7.81 9.51 3.26
C THR A 31 6.73 8.46 3.04
N ALA A 32 7.09 7.37 2.36
CA ALA A 32 6.16 6.30 2.07
C ALA A 32 6.75 4.91 2.33
N LEU A 33 5.88 3.95 2.62
CA LEU A 33 6.20 2.52 2.56
C LEU A 33 5.36 1.85 1.48
N CYS A 34 5.99 1.15 0.54
CA CYS A 34 5.28 0.36 -0.46
C CYS A 34 5.08 -1.09 0.01
N ILE A 35 3.87 -1.61 -0.27
CA ILE A 35 3.41 -2.93 0.16
C ILE A 35 3.00 -3.72 -1.09
N PRO A 36 3.90 -4.54 -1.67
CA PRO A 36 3.60 -5.33 -2.87
C PRO A 36 2.88 -6.66 -2.56
N THR A 37 2.66 -7.00 -1.29
CA THR A 37 2.27 -8.35 -0.84
C THR A 37 1.10 -8.97 -1.62
N ALA A 38 0.07 -8.19 -1.97
CA ALA A 38 -1.07 -8.69 -2.75
C ALA A 38 -0.66 -9.30 -4.10
N MET A 39 0.39 -8.77 -4.73
CA MET A 39 0.83 -9.13 -6.07
C MET A 39 1.28 -10.60 -6.16
N TYR A 40 1.85 -11.14 -5.08
CA TYR A 40 2.49 -12.46 -5.09
C TYR A 40 1.54 -13.62 -5.33
N ALA A 41 0.30 -13.51 -4.85
CA ALA A 41 -0.70 -14.57 -4.96
C ALA A 41 -1.66 -14.38 -6.14
N HIS A 42 -1.57 -13.27 -6.87
CA HIS A 42 -2.46 -13.01 -8.00
C HIS A 42 -2.01 -13.78 -9.25
N PRO A 43 -2.85 -14.63 -9.88
CA PRO A 43 -2.46 -15.55 -10.97
C PRO A 43 -1.80 -14.88 -12.17
N TRP A 44 -2.17 -13.63 -12.46
CA TRP A 44 -1.68 -12.88 -13.63
C TRP A 44 -0.56 -11.89 -13.32
N VAL A 45 -0.24 -11.68 -12.04
CA VAL A 45 0.82 -10.75 -11.61
C VAL A 45 1.98 -11.54 -11.03
N GLY A 46 1.71 -12.35 -10.01
CA GLY A 46 2.62 -13.33 -9.42
C GLY A 46 3.92 -12.76 -8.84
N MET A 47 4.76 -13.66 -8.33
CA MET A 47 6.12 -13.36 -7.85
C MET A 47 7.10 -13.16 -9.01
N GLY A 48 6.85 -12.15 -9.85
CA GLY A 48 7.59 -11.91 -11.09
C GLY A 48 8.01 -10.45 -11.28
N THR A 49 8.25 -10.08 -12.54
CA THR A 49 8.71 -8.73 -12.90
C THR A 49 7.74 -7.64 -12.50
N MET A 50 6.43 -7.91 -12.52
CA MET A 50 5.41 -6.91 -12.17
C MET A 50 5.53 -6.42 -10.72
N ALA A 51 5.80 -7.31 -9.77
CA ALA A 51 6.03 -6.93 -8.38
C ALA A 51 7.28 -6.06 -8.23
N TRP A 52 8.35 -6.42 -8.97
CA TRP A 52 9.56 -5.60 -9.03
C TRP A 52 9.30 -4.24 -9.69
N ASP A 53 8.53 -4.18 -10.77
CA ASP A 53 8.22 -2.93 -11.48
C ASP A 53 7.39 -1.99 -10.59
N PHE A 54 6.46 -2.52 -9.79
CA PHE A 54 5.78 -1.71 -8.77
C PHE A 54 6.78 -1.14 -7.75
N VAL A 55 7.61 -1.99 -7.13
CA VAL A 55 8.58 -1.56 -6.11
C VAL A 55 9.62 -0.60 -6.67
N ALA A 56 10.02 -0.77 -7.94
CA ALA A 56 11.00 0.07 -8.61
C ALA A 56 10.42 1.37 -9.20
N GLY A 57 9.11 1.62 -9.05
CA GLY A 57 8.46 2.81 -9.63
C GLY A 57 8.44 2.79 -11.16
N ARG A 58 8.23 1.61 -11.76
CA ARG A 58 8.19 1.39 -13.22
C ARG A 58 6.85 0.80 -13.69
N SER A 59 5.92 0.57 -12.77
CA SER A 59 4.56 0.13 -13.07
C SER A 59 3.82 1.18 -13.90
N GLU A 60 2.88 0.74 -14.74
CA GLU A 60 1.98 1.64 -15.47
C GLU A 60 0.95 2.34 -14.54
N ASN A 61 0.82 1.89 -13.30
CA ASN A 61 -0.03 2.48 -12.27
C ASN A 61 0.81 3.35 -11.32
N PRO A 62 0.82 4.69 -11.47
CA PRO A 62 1.73 5.54 -10.73
C PRO A 62 1.41 5.54 -9.23
N MET A 63 2.42 5.21 -8.43
CA MET A 63 2.32 5.16 -6.96
C MET A 63 3.67 5.40 -6.31
N VAL A 64 4.65 4.54 -6.58
CA VAL A 64 6.00 4.62 -6.00
C VAL A 64 6.84 5.71 -6.68
N ASP A 65 6.56 5.99 -7.94
CA ASP A 65 7.26 6.91 -8.84
C ASP A 65 6.80 8.38 -8.71
N LEU A 66 5.96 8.71 -7.73
CA LEU A 66 5.39 10.05 -7.57
C LEU A 66 6.37 11.12 -7.04
N GLY A 67 7.63 10.75 -6.81
CA GLY A 67 8.69 11.66 -6.37
C GLY A 67 8.85 11.78 -4.86
N TRP A 68 8.35 10.82 -4.07
CA TRP A 68 8.45 10.80 -2.60
C TRP A 68 9.84 11.15 -2.07
N ALA A 69 9.90 11.82 -0.92
CA ALA A 69 11.16 12.11 -0.23
C ALA A 69 11.96 10.83 0.03
N SER A 70 11.27 9.76 0.41
CA SER A 70 11.80 8.40 0.43
C SER A 70 10.68 7.37 0.31
N VAL A 71 11.01 6.21 -0.25
CA VAL A 71 10.13 5.03 -0.27
C VAL A 71 10.87 3.85 0.35
N GLY A 72 10.32 3.29 1.42
CA GLY A 72 10.73 2.00 1.97
C GLY A 72 9.87 0.86 1.42
N LEU A 73 10.38 -0.36 1.51
CA LEU A 73 9.64 -1.58 1.16
C LEU A 73 9.18 -2.28 2.44
N LEU A 74 7.87 -2.48 2.58
CA LEU A 74 7.27 -3.21 3.70
C LEU A 74 6.62 -4.50 3.18
N GLU A 75 7.29 -5.62 3.46
CA GLU A 75 6.80 -6.95 3.09
C GLU A 75 6.08 -7.61 4.26
N LEU A 76 4.74 -7.72 4.16
CA LEU A 76 3.92 -8.24 5.27
C LEU A 76 4.23 -9.70 5.60
N THR A 77 4.62 -10.50 4.60
CA THR A 77 4.98 -11.92 4.81
C THR A 77 6.24 -12.10 5.66
N ALA A 78 7.11 -11.09 5.72
CA ALA A 78 8.32 -11.13 6.54
C ALA A 78 8.07 -10.74 7.99
N LEU A 79 7.05 -9.91 8.27
CA LEU A 79 6.86 -9.28 9.58
C LEU A 79 6.69 -10.26 10.74
N PRO A 80 6.01 -11.42 10.61
CA PRO A 80 5.94 -12.39 11.71
C PRO A 80 7.28 -13.00 12.14
N SER A 81 8.31 -12.88 11.30
CA SER A 81 9.66 -13.37 11.59
C SER A 81 10.59 -12.30 12.18
N ILE A 82 10.10 -11.07 12.35
CA ILE A 82 10.87 -9.90 12.78
C ILE A 82 10.25 -9.36 14.07
N ASP A 83 11.09 -9.04 15.06
CA ASP A 83 10.62 -8.42 16.29
C ASP A 83 9.86 -7.12 16.00
N ARG A 84 8.67 -6.98 16.62
CA ARG A 84 7.73 -5.88 16.37
C ARG A 84 8.36 -4.50 16.56
N GLU A 85 9.28 -4.38 17.52
CA GLU A 85 10.03 -3.16 17.82
C GLU A 85 10.90 -2.65 16.65
N LEU A 86 11.27 -3.53 15.70
CA LEU A 86 12.12 -3.15 14.57
C LEU A 86 11.34 -2.55 13.39
N TRP A 87 10.06 -2.93 13.22
CA TRP A 87 9.28 -2.53 12.05
C TRP A 87 8.10 -1.62 12.40
N GLU A 88 7.48 -1.75 13.57
CA GLU A 88 6.33 -0.94 13.95
C GLU A 88 6.63 0.57 13.94
N PRO A 89 7.78 1.05 14.49
CA PRO A 89 8.09 2.48 14.43
C PRO A 89 8.16 3.01 12.99
N ARG A 90 8.65 2.20 12.05
CA ARG A 90 8.74 2.59 10.63
C ARG A 90 7.38 2.79 9.99
N VAL A 91 6.41 1.95 10.35
CA VAL A 91 5.02 2.08 9.88
C VAL A 91 4.37 3.32 10.47
N ARG A 92 4.60 3.61 11.76
CA ARG A 92 4.05 4.79 12.44
C ARG A 92 4.66 6.11 11.98
N GLU A 93 5.93 6.10 11.60
CA GLU A 93 6.66 7.28 11.11
C GLU A 93 6.31 7.64 9.66
N ALA A 94 5.79 6.71 8.87
CA ALA A 94 5.52 6.92 7.45
C ALA A 94 4.29 7.83 7.24
N ASP A 95 4.42 8.80 6.32
CA ASP A 95 3.31 9.67 5.93
C ASP A 95 2.28 8.91 5.07
N ALA A 96 2.72 7.92 4.28
CA ALA A 96 1.84 7.13 3.43
C ALA A 96 2.18 5.63 3.38
N LEU A 97 1.15 4.80 3.23
CA LEU A 97 1.24 3.38 2.88
C LEU A 97 0.73 3.18 1.44
N LEU A 98 1.60 2.69 0.56
CA LEU A 98 1.36 2.50 -0.87
C LEU A 98 1.05 1.03 -1.13
N VAL A 99 -0.23 0.68 -1.21
CA VAL A 99 -0.67 -0.72 -1.18
C VAL A 99 -1.09 -1.18 -2.57
N ALA A 100 -0.31 -2.11 -3.12
CA ALA A 100 -0.46 -2.56 -4.50
C ALA A 100 -1.76 -3.34 -4.74
N GLY A 101 -2.10 -3.49 -6.02
CA GLY A 101 -3.11 -4.44 -6.47
C GLY A 101 -2.62 -5.88 -6.42
N GLY A 102 -3.50 -6.84 -6.72
CA GLY A 102 -3.19 -8.27 -6.69
C GLY A 102 -4.33 -9.06 -6.08
N ASP A 103 -4.00 -10.07 -5.29
CA ASP A 103 -4.98 -10.91 -4.60
C ASP A 103 -5.38 -10.25 -3.27
N VAL A 104 -6.66 -9.91 -3.17
CA VAL A 104 -7.21 -9.22 -2.00
C VAL A 104 -7.33 -10.13 -0.78
N LEU A 105 -7.57 -11.43 -0.96
CA LEU A 105 -7.70 -12.37 0.17
C LEU A 105 -6.34 -12.65 0.79
N PHE A 106 -5.30 -12.81 -0.03
CA PHE A 106 -3.93 -12.96 0.40
C PHE A 106 -3.43 -11.71 1.13
N LEU A 107 -3.74 -10.52 0.59
CA LEU A 107 -3.45 -9.26 1.28
C LEU A 107 -4.18 -9.18 2.63
N CYS A 108 -5.48 -9.46 2.64
CA CYS A 108 -6.31 -9.42 3.84
C CYS A 108 -5.84 -10.41 4.92
N HIS A 109 -5.38 -11.60 4.50
CA HIS A 109 -4.77 -12.59 5.37
C HIS A 109 -3.48 -12.03 6.00
N TRP A 110 -2.52 -11.58 5.18
CA TRP A 110 -1.23 -11.12 5.68
C TRP A 110 -1.28 -9.80 6.44
N MET A 111 -2.24 -8.92 6.17
CA MET A 111 -2.49 -7.76 7.03
C MET A 111 -2.84 -8.18 8.46
N ARG A 112 -3.62 -9.24 8.63
CA ARG A 112 -3.96 -9.78 9.97
C ARG A 112 -2.79 -10.53 10.58
N GLU A 113 -2.21 -11.49 9.85
CA GLU A 113 -1.13 -12.32 10.39
C GLU A 113 0.15 -11.53 10.71
N SER A 114 0.44 -10.46 9.97
CA SER A 114 1.58 -9.58 10.26
C SER A 114 1.39 -8.69 11.48
N GLY A 115 0.15 -8.56 11.99
CA GLY A 115 -0.21 -7.59 13.02
C GLY A 115 -0.32 -6.15 12.52
N LEU A 116 -0.26 -5.89 11.21
CA LEU A 116 -0.44 -4.55 10.65
C LEU A 116 -1.83 -3.98 11.00
N VAL A 117 -2.87 -4.82 11.00
CA VAL A 117 -4.25 -4.41 11.32
C VAL A 117 -4.35 -3.73 12.68
N ASP A 118 -3.58 -4.20 13.68
CA ASP A 118 -3.61 -3.64 15.03
C ASP A 118 -3.16 -2.17 15.08
N LEU A 119 -2.37 -1.74 14.09
CA LEU A 119 -1.84 -0.38 14.02
C LEU A 119 -2.77 0.58 13.28
N LEU A 120 -3.62 0.10 12.37
CA LEU A 120 -4.35 0.96 11.43
C LEU A 120 -5.22 2.02 12.12
N ALA A 121 -5.81 1.68 13.28
CA ALA A 121 -6.64 2.58 14.06
C ALA A 121 -5.85 3.72 14.74
N GLU A 122 -4.54 3.57 14.88
CA GLU A 122 -3.66 4.55 15.54
C GLU A 122 -2.93 5.46 14.53
N LEU A 123 -3.03 5.15 13.23
CA LEU A 123 -2.37 5.87 12.15
C LEU A 123 -3.26 7.02 11.64
N ASP A 124 -3.64 7.94 12.51
CA ASP A 124 -4.62 9.00 12.19
C ASP A 124 -4.17 9.92 11.05
N ASP A 125 -2.89 10.27 11.03
CA ASP A 125 -2.32 11.20 10.05
C ASP A 125 -1.80 10.53 8.77
N THR A 126 -1.61 9.21 8.78
CA THR A 126 -1.10 8.43 7.64
C THR A 126 -2.14 8.30 6.53
N VAL A 127 -1.68 8.43 5.28
CA VAL A 127 -2.49 8.21 4.07
C VAL A 127 -2.33 6.78 3.56
N TRP A 128 -3.42 6.03 3.52
CA TRP A 128 -3.50 4.77 2.78
C TRP A 128 -3.79 5.07 1.32
N VAL A 129 -2.83 4.81 0.44
CA VAL A 129 -3.03 4.88 -1.00
C VAL A 129 -3.23 3.44 -1.50
N GLY A 130 -4.46 3.11 -1.86
CA GLY A 130 -4.83 1.77 -2.34
C GLY A 130 -4.89 1.72 -3.87
N LEU A 131 -4.37 0.64 -4.45
CA LEU A 131 -4.56 0.28 -5.85
C LEU A 131 -5.32 -1.04 -5.94
N SER A 132 -6.47 -1.07 -6.61
CA SER A 132 -7.23 -2.30 -6.87
C SER A 132 -7.46 -3.11 -5.57
N ALA A 133 -6.82 -4.28 -5.40
CA ALA A 133 -6.88 -5.05 -4.15
C ALA A 133 -6.45 -4.26 -2.90
N GLY A 134 -5.44 -3.39 -3.01
CA GLY A 134 -5.07 -2.47 -1.93
C GLY A 134 -6.17 -1.47 -1.57
N SER A 135 -7.11 -1.19 -2.47
CA SER A 135 -8.33 -0.43 -2.16
C SER A 135 -9.43 -1.30 -1.58
N MET A 136 -9.65 -2.48 -2.17
CA MET A 136 -10.70 -3.42 -1.76
C MET A 136 -10.48 -3.97 -0.35
N VAL A 137 -9.23 -4.14 0.09
CA VAL A 137 -8.98 -4.66 1.45
C VAL A 137 -9.45 -3.72 2.56
N MET A 138 -9.69 -2.45 2.24
CA MET A 138 -10.20 -1.44 3.18
C MET A 138 -11.74 -1.37 3.19
N THR A 139 -12.44 -2.15 2.36
CA THR A 139 -13.91 -2.20 2.36
C THR A 139 -14.43 -3.27 3.33
N PRO A 140 -15.68 -3.15 3.84
CA PRO A 140 -16.25 -4.14 4.76
C PRO A 140 -16.36 -5.54 4.14
N GLU A 141 -16.56 -5.61 2.83
CA GLU A 141 -16.77 -6.84 2.07
C GLU A 141 -16.06 -6.75 0.72
N VAL A 142 -15.68 -7.91 0.18
CA VAL A 142 -15.11 -8.08 -1.16
C VAL A 142 -16.13 -8.88 -1.98
N GLY A 143 -16.47 -8.38 -3.17
CA GLY A 143 -17.40 -9.07 -4.07
C GLY A 143 -16.85 -10.41 -4.57
N GLU A 144 -17.73 -11.38 -4.79
CA GLU A 144 -17.35 -12.73 -5.23
C GLU A 144 -16.52 -12.75 -6.52
N ASP A 145 -16.78 -11.81 -7.44
CA ASP A 145 -16.01 -11.66 -8.70
C ASP A 145 -14.53 -11.32 -8.49
N PHE A 146 -14.15 -10.86 -7.29
CA PHE A 146 -12.77 -10.48 -6.93
C PHE A 146 -12.07 -11.53 -6.06
N VAL A 147 -12.74 -12.63 -5.75
CA VAL A 147 -12.17 -13.78 -5.04
C VAL A 147 -11.57 -14.74 -6.06
N GLN A 148 -10.26 -14.96 -5.98
CA GLN A 148 -9.48 -15.81 -6.90
C GLN A 148 -9.09 -17.14 -6.26
#